data_AF-A0A3M1RMN6-F1
#
_entry.id   AF-A0A3M1RMN6-F1
#
_cell.length_a   1.000
_cell.length_b   1.000
_cell.length_c   1.000
_cell.angle_alpha   90.00
_cell.angle_beta   90.00
_cell.angle_gamma   90.00
#
_symmetry.space_group_name_H-M   'P 1'
#
loop_
_entity.id
_entity.type
_entity.pdbx_description
1 polymer ?
#
loop_
_entity_poly.entity_id
_entity_poly.type
_entity_poly.pdbx_seq_one_letter_code
_entity_poly.pdbx_strand_id
1 'polypeptide(L)' 'MSPEKREKLKIMIEAIKEAIVREEESALFYLNKSKAEHFEELNSLFKSLANLELEHKKDLERLLIEYESQLNSHEKE' A
#
# COMPACT_ATOMS: atom_id res chain seq x y z
N MET A 1 -9.55 13.75 -20.93
CA MET A 1 -10.27 13.38 -19.68
C MET A 1 -11.08 14.58 -19.18
N SER A 2 -12.31 14.39 -18.64
CA SER A 2 -13.08 15.51 -18.07
C SER A 2 -12.43 16.06 -16.80
N PRO A 3 -12.62 17.36 -16.45
CA PRO A 3 -12.07 17.94 -15.22
C PRO A 3 -12.48 17.17 -13.96
N GLU A 4 -13.74 16.76 -13.88
CA GLU A 4 -14.26 15.97 -12.76
C GLU A 4 -13.55 14.62 -12.63
N LYS A 5 -13.40 13.88 -13.74
CA LYS A 5 -12.71 12.58 -13.74
C LYS A 5 -11.24 12.74 -13.34
N ARG A 6 -10.57 13.81 -13.80
CA ARG A 6 -9.19 14.12 -13.42
C ARG A 6 -9.06 14.35 -11.91
N GLU A 7 -9.97 15.11 -11.32
CA GLU A 7 -9.96 15.40 -9.88
C GLU A 7 -10.22 14.14 -9.04
N LYS A 8 -11.19 13.32 -9.44
CA LYS A 8 -11.44 12.02 -8.76
C LYS A 8 -10.23 11.09 -8.83
N LEU A 9 -9.52 11.06 -9.96
CA LEU A 9 -8.31 10.28 -10.12
C LEU A 9 -7.19 10.75 -9.18
N LYS A 10 -6.99 12.07 -9.01
CA LYS A 10 -6.03 12.62 -8.06
C LYS A 10 -6.36 12.22 -6.62
N ILE A 11 -7.62 12.36 -6.21
CA ILE A 11 -8.07 11.96 -4.88
C ILE A 11 -7.77 10.47 -4.62
N MET A 12 -8.04 9.62 -5.62
CA MET A 12 -7.76 8.19 -5.51
C MET A 12 -6.26 7.88 -5.42
N ILE A 13 -5.41 8.56 -6.20
CA ILE A 13 -3.96 8.43 -6.13
C ILE A 13 -3.44 8.77 -4.72
N GLU A 14 -3.92 9.87 -4.13
CA GLU A 14 -3.52 10.25 -2.77
C GLU A 14 -4.00 9.24 -1.72
N ALA A 15 -5.20 8.70 -1.86
CA ALA A 15 -5.69 7.63 -0.99
C ALA A 15 -4.85 6.34 -1.09
N ILE A 16 -4.39 5.97 -2.29
CA ILE A 16 -3.49 4.82 -2.51
C ILE A 16 -2.13 5.08 -1.85
N LYS A 17 -1.57 6.28 -1.99
CA LYS A 17 -0.31 6.66 -1.31
C LYS A 17 -0.43 6.56 0.20
N GLU A 18 -1.55 7.04 0.77
CA GLU A 18 -1.80 6.92 2.20
C GLU A 18 -1.93 5.45 2.63
N ALA A 19 -2.62 4.63 1.85
CA ALA A 19 -2.75 3.19 2.12
C ALA A 19 -1.40 2.48 2.11
N ILE A 20 -0.50 2.78 1.15
CA ILE A 20 0.87 2.22 1.09
C ILE A 20 1.64 2.48 2.39
N VAL A 21 1.55 3.70 2.93
CA VAL A 21 2.20 4.05 4.20
C VAL A 21 1.60 3.24 5.36
N ARG A 22 0.27 3.09 5.39
CA ARG A 22 -0.42 2.31 6.43
C ARG A 22 -0.05 0.81 6.39
N GLU A 23 0.09 0.23 5.20
CA GLU A 23 0.53 -1.17 5.05
C GLU A 23 1.98 -1.35 5.55
N GLU A 24 2.86 -0.38 5.27
CA GLU A 24 4.24 -0.41 5.78
C GLU A 24 4.29 -0.29 7.31
N GLU A 25 3.50 0.60 7.89
CA GLU A 25 3.37 0.74 9.35
C GLU A 25 2.82 -0.54 10.00
N SER A 26 1.80 -1.17 9.39
CA SER A 26 1.21 -2.44 9.86
C SER A 26 2.23 -3.58 9.79
N ALA A 27 2.98 -3.70 8.69
CA ALA A 27 4.06 -4.68 8.56
C ALA A 27 5.12 -4.50 9.65
N LEU A 28 5.57 -3.26 9.88
CA LEU A 28 6.53 -2.93 10.94
C LEU A 28 5.98 -3.26 12.34
N PHE A 29 4.71 -2.99 12.59
CA PHE A 29 4.04 -3.35 13.84
C PHE A 29 4.13 -4.86 14.09
N TYR A 30 3.75 -5.69 13.13
CA TYR A 30 3.79 -7.15 13.27
C TYR A 30 5.23 -7.69 13.38
N LEU A 31 6.18 -7.14 12.62
CA LEU A 31 7.60 -7.49 12.76
C LEU A 31 8.14 -7.19 14.16
N ASN A 32 7.76 -6.04 14.72
CA ASN A 32 8.15 -5.68 16.09
C ASN A 32 7.50 -6.57 17.14
N LYS A 33 6.24 -6.98 16.95
CA LYS A 33 5.59 -7.99 17.82
C LYS A 33 6.28 -9.35 17.74
N SER A 34 6.62 -9.83 16.54
CA SER A 34 7.39 -11.05 16.35
C SER A 34 8.73 -11.00 17.11
N LYS A 35 9.49 -9.90 17.02
CA LYS A 35 10.80 -9.77 17.71
C LYS A 35 10.72 -9.88 19.23
N ALA A 36 9.59 -9.49 19.82
CA ALA A 36 9.37 -9.53 21.26
C ALA A 36 8.76 -10.85 21.76
N GLU A 37 8.36 -11.74 20.84
CA GLU A 37 7.62 -12.97 21.16
C GLU A 37 8.55 -14.19 21.25
N HIS A 38 8.38 -14.98 22.32
CA HIS A 38 9.15 -16.20 22.58
C HIS A 38 8.36 -17.47 22.25
N PHE A 39 7.03 -17.38 22.14
CA PHE A 39 6.19 -18.49 21.72
C PHE A 39 6.20 -18.63 20.19
N GLU A 40 6.73 -19.75 19.70
CA GLU A 40 7.05 -19.97 18.28
C GLU A 40 5.83 -19.85 17.35
N GLU A 41 4.67 -20.37 17.76
CA GLU A 41 3.45 -20.32 16.97
C GLU A 41 2.98 -18.87 16.77
N LEU A 42 3.03 -18.06 17.83
CA LEU A 42 2.63 -16.66 17.79
C LEU A 42 3.68 -15.80 17.07
N ASN A 43 4.97 -16.11 17.21
CA ASN A 43 6.05 -15.50 16.42
C ASN A 43 5.83 -15.72 14.91
N SER A 44 5.49 -16.96 14.53
CA SER A 44 5.23 -17.34 13.14
C SER A 44 3.99 -16.63 12.60
N LEU A 45 2.91 -16.55 13.38
CA LEU A 45 1.71 -15.80 13.03
C LEU A 45 2.04 -14.33 12.74
N PHE A 46 2.77 -13.66 13.62
CA PHE A 46 3.15 -12.25 13.40
C PHE A 46 4.00 -12.06 12.15
N LYS A 47 4.95 -12.96 11.86
CA LYS A 47 5.71 -12.90 10.60
C LYS A 47 4.83 -13.09 9.37
N SER A 48 3.87 -14.03 9.42
CA SER A 48 2.91 -14.23 8.34
C SER A 48 2.03 -13.00 8.10
N LEU A 49 1.55 -12.36 9.17
CA LEU A 49 0.77 -11.12 9.08
C LEU A 49 1.61 -9.98 8.49
N ALA A 50 2.85 -9.80 8.94
CA ALA A 50 3.75 -8.80 8.36
C ALA A 50 3.98 -9.01 6.86
N ASN A 51 4.15 -10.27 6.43
CA ASN A 51 4.33 -10.59 5.02
C ASN A 51 3.08 -10.28 4.18
N LEU A 52 1.88 -10.50 4.73
CA LEU A 52 0.62 -10.19 4.07
C LEU A 52 0.50 -8.67 3.79
N GLU A 53 0.83 -7.82 4.77
CA GLU A 53 0.79 -6.36 4.57
C GLU A 53 1.85 -5.90 3.54
N LEU A 54 3.01 -6.57 3.49
CA LEU A 54 4.01 -6.31 2.44
C LEU A 54 3.55 -6.73 1.04
N GLU A 55 2.70 -7.75 0.94
CA GLU A 55 2.06 -8.13 -0.32
C GLU A 55 0.99 -7.10 -0.73
N HIS A 56 0.13 -6.69 0.21
CA HIS A 56 -0.83 -5.60 0.00
C HIS A 56 -0.13 -4.31 -0.48
N LYS A 57 0.97 -3.92 0.17
CA LYS A 57 1.81 -2.78 -0.22
C LYS A 57 2.25 -2.88 -1.68
N LYS A 58 2.79 -4.04 -2.11
CA LYS A 58 3.26 -4.25 -3.49
C LYS A 58 2.13 -4.13 -4.51
N ASP A 59 0.94 -4.63 -4.18
CA ASP A 59 -0.21 -4.52 -5.07
C ASP A 59 -0.68 -3.06 -5.18
N LEU A 60 -0.68 -2.31 -4.08
CA LEU A 60 -0.98 -0.87 -4.08
C LEU A 60 0.06 -0.06 -4.87
N GLU A 61 1.35 -0.38 -4.75
CA GLU A 61 2.42 0.27 -5.53
C GLU A 61 2.23 0.05 -7.04
N ARG A 62 1.77 -1.14 -7.45
CA ARG A 62 1.44 -1.42 -8.87
C ARG A 62 0.25 -0.58 -9.33
N LEU A 63 -0.81 -0.52 -8.54
CA LEU A 63 -1.98 0.32 -8.83
C LEU A 63 -1.62 1.80 -8.92
N LEU A 64 -0.73 2.27 -8.03
CA LEU A 64 -0.25 3.66 -8.05
C LEU A 64 0.42 3.99 -9.39
N ILE A 65 1.35 3.14 -9.85
CA ILE A 65 2.03 3.31 -11.14
C ILE A 65 1.02 3.36 -12.30
N GLU A 66 0.03 2.47 -12.28
CA GLU A 66 -1.02 2.43 -13.32
C GLU A 66 -1.82 3.74 -13.35
N TYR A 67 -2.31 4.20 -12.19
CA TYR A 67 -3.14 5.39 -12.11
C TYR A 67 -2.36 6.68 -12.37
N GLU A 68 -1.11 6.78 -11.94
CA GLU A 68 -0.22 7.88 -12.30
C GLU A 68 0.05 7.91 -13.80
N SER A 69 0.24 6.75 -14.44
CA SER A 69 0.36 6.67 -15.90
C SER A 69 -0.89 7.13 -16.63
N GLN A 70 -2.09 6.76 -16.13
CA GLN A 70 -3.36 7.23 -16.69
C GLN A 70 -3.52 8.76 -16.56
N LEU A 71 -3.10 9.34 -15.43
CA LEU A 71 -3.14 10.78 -15.22
C LEU A 71 -2.19 11.52 -16.18
N ASN A 72 -0.96 11.04 -16.32
CA ASN A 72 0.11 11.66 -17.12
C ASN A 72 -0.09 11.51 -18.63
N SER A 73 -0.67 10.39 -19.09
CA SER A 73 -1.01 10.18 -20.50
C SER A 73 -2.02 11.22 -21.03
N HIS A 74 -2.76 11.88 -20.14
CA HIS A 74 -3.72 12.94 -20.46
C HIS A 74 -3.19 14.36 -20.23
N GLU A 75 -1.90 14.54 -19.94
CA GLU A 75 -1.25 15.88 -19.88
C GLU A 75 -0.47 16.22 -21.16
N LYS A 76 -0.25 15.23 -22.05
CA LYS A 76 0.52 15.38 -23.29
C LYS A 76 -0.35 15.59 -24.55
N GLU A 77 -1.67 15.70 -24.39
CA GLU A 77 -2.66 16.07 -25.41
C GLU A 77 -3.36 17.37 -25.01
#